data_AF-A0A6M3JQ92-F1
#
_entry.id   AF-A0A6M3JQ92-F1
#
_cell.length_a   1.000
_cell.length_b   1.000
_cell.length_c   1.000
_cell.angle_alpha   90.00
_cell.angle_beta   90.00
_cell.angle_gamma   90.00
#
_symmetry.space_group_name_H-M   'P 1'
#
loop_
_entity.id
_entity.type
_entity.pdbx_description
1 polymer ?
#
loop_
_entity_poly.entity_id
_entity_poly.type
_entity_poly.pdbx_seq_one_letter_code
_entity_poly.pdbx_strand_id
1 'polypeptide(L)' 'MLKITREIARSIGRDAANRNMKKGGRTEWNEDDWNVGAEACAKVWPEEREEK' A
#
# COMPACT_ATOMS: atom_id res chain seq x y z
N MET A 1 3.41 -22.34 -1.66
CA MET A 1 3.73 -20.91 -1.58
C MET A 1 2.46 -20.15 -1.90
N LEU A 2 1.84 -19.48 -0.92
CA LEU A 2 0.69 -18.60 -1.21
C LEU A 2 1.20 -17.46 -2.08
N LYS A 3 0.81 -17.44 -3.36
CA LYS A 3 1.08 -16.29 -4.22
C LYS A 3 0.27 -15.14 -3.64
N ILE A 4 0.95 -14.08 -3.19
CA ILE A 4 0.27 -12.80 -2.95
C ILE A 4 -0.49 -12.47 -4.23
N THR A 5 -1.69 -11.92 -4.13
CA THR A 5 -2.45 -11.43 -5.29
C THR A 5 -2.40 -9.90 -5.30
N ARG A 6 -2.66 -9.29 -6.44
CA ARG A 6 -2.79 -7.82 -6.56
C ARG A 6 -3.81 -7.26 -5.56
N GLU A 7 -4.89 -8.01 -5.29
CA GLU A 7 -5.91 -7.62 -4.33
C GLU A 7 -5.37 -7.61 -2.89
N ILE A 8 -4.61 -8.65 -2.50
CA ILE A 8 -3.96 -8.71 -1.18
C ILE A 8 -2.95 -7.56 -1.02
N ALA A 9 -2.14 -7.29 -2.05
CA ALA A 9 -1.19 -6.19 -2.03
C ALA A 9 -1.85 -4.81 -1.87
N ARG A 10 -2.97 -4.57 -2.58
CA ARG A 10 -3.78 -3.37 -2.40
C ARG A 10 -4.38 -3.27 -0.99
N SER A 11 -4.81 -4.39 -0.41
CA SER A 11 -5.33 -4.42 0.97
C SER A 11 -4.25 -3.99 1.97
N ILE A 12 -3.03 -4.52 1.84
CA ILE A 12 -1.87 -4.12 2.65
C ILE A 12 -1.57 -2.63 2.51
N GLY A 13 -1.63 -2.11 1.28
CA GLY A 13 -1.49 -0.67 1.01
C GLY A 13 -2.56 0.18 1.70
N ARG A 14 -3.83 -0.24 1.63
CA ARG A 14 -4.94 0.45 2.31
C ARG A 14 -4.78 0.46 3.82
N ASP A 15 -4.32 -0.64 4.40
CA ASP A 15 -4.06 -0.73 5.84
C ASP A 15 -2.94 0.23 6.27
N ALA A 16 -1.87 0.33 5.48
CA ALA A 16 -0.77 1.26 5.75
C ALA A 16 -1.23 2.72 5.69
N ALA A 17 -1.98 3.09 4.65
CA ALA A 17 -2.57 4.42 4.51
C ALA A 17 -3.51 4.77 5.68
N ASN A 18 -4.39 3.84 6.05
CA ASN A 18 -5.31 4.02 7.19
C ASN A 18 -4.57 4.20 8.52
N ARG A 19 -3.47 3.49 8.75
CA ARG A 19 -2.65 3.66 9.96
C ARG A 19 -1.99 5.04 10.00
N ASN A 20 -1.48 5.53 8.86
CA ASN A 20 -0.88 6.86 8.78
C ASN A 20 -1.91 7.97 9.00
N MET A 21 -3.08 7.86 8.37
CA MET A 21 -4.21 8.76 8.56
C MET A 21 -4.61 8.83 10.05
N LYS A 22 -4.79 7.68 10.70
CA LYS A 22 -5.15 7.60 12.12
C LYS A 22 -4.06 8.17 13.03
N LYS A 23 -2.79 7.93 12.72
CA LYS A 23 -1.65 8.51 13.47
C LYS A 23 -1.62 10.04 13.37
N GLY A 24 -2.06 10.59 12.24
CA GLY A 24 -2.23 12.03 12.04
C GLY A 24 -3.50 12.61 12.68
N GLY A 25 -4.34 11.80 13.35
CA GLY A 25 -5.60 12.26 13.94
C GLY A 25 -6.68 12.65 12.91
N ARG A 26 -6.55 12.19 11.66
CA ARG A 26 -7.43 12.53 10.55
C ARG A 26 -8.45 11.41 10.30
N THR A 27 -9.55 11.77 9.65
CA THR A 27 -10.61 10.84 9.21
C THR A 27 -10.65 10.67 7.70
N GLU A 28 -9.84 11.44 6.96
CA GLU A 28 -9.74 11.40 5.50
C GLU A 28 -8.29 11.32 5.07
N TRP A 29 -8.05 10.60 3.96
CA TRP A 29 -6.71 10.45 3.39
C TRP A 29 -6.24 11.73 2.73
N ASN A 30 -4.98 12.07 2.97
CA ASN A 30 -4.24 13.06 2.20
C ASN A 30 -3.22 12.39 1.29
N GLU A 31 -2.45 13.20 0.55
CA GLU A 31 -1.40 12.72 -0.34
C GLU A 31 -0.36 11.84 0.37
N ASP A 32 0.03 12.17 1.60
CA ASP A 32 0.99 11.37 2.37
C ASP A 32 0.46 9.96 2.67
N ASP A 33 -0.82 9.81 3.00
CA ASP A 33 -1.43 8.50 3.24
C ASP A 33 -1.46 7.66 1.96
N TRP A 34 -1.77 8.30 0.82
CA TRP A 34 -1.72 7.66 -0.49
C TRP A 34 -0.32 7.16 -0.81
N ASN A 35 0.71 7.99 -0.57
CA ASN A 35 2.11 7.64 -0.81
C ASN A 35 2.56 6.47 0.07
N VAL A 36 2.22 6.49 1.36
CA VAL A 36 2.52 5.37 2.28
C VAL A 36 1.82 4.08 1.85
N GLY A 37 0.56 4.15 1.42
CA GLY A 37 -0.18 3.00 0.93
C GLY A 37 0.39 2.44 -0.38
N ALA A 38 0.78 3.31 -1.31
CA ALA A 38 1.40 2.93 -2.58
C ALA A 38 2.75 2.23 -2.36
N GLU A 39 3.60 2.79 -1.47
CA GLU A 39 4.89 2.19 -1.13
C GLU A 39 4.73 0.80 -0.49
N ALA A 40 3.78 0.66 0.44
CA ALA A 40 3.49 -0.63 1.08
C ALA A 40 2.99 -1.68 0.08
N CYS A 41 2.12 -1.28 -0.87
CA CYS A 41 1.65 -2.16 -1.94
C CYS A 41 2.81 -2.61 -2.85
N ALA A 42 3.67 -1.68 -3.27
CA ALA A 42 4.79 -1.96 -4.18
C ALA A 42 5.85 -2.89 -3.56
N LYS A 43 6.03 -2.88 -2.23
CA LYS A 43 6.96 -3.78 -1.53
C LYS A 43 6.56 -5.25 -1.60
N VAL A 44 5.25 -5.53 -1.58
CA VAL A 44 4.71 -6.91 -1.53
C VAL A 44 4.25 -7.41 -2.90
N TRP A 45 3.97 -6.47 -3.81
CA TRP A 45 3.74 -6.71 -5.21
C TRP A 45 4.71 -5.84 -6.00
N PRO A 46 6.01 -6.18 -6.01
CA PRO A 46 6.85 -5.67 -7.05
C PRO A 46 6.19 -6.14 -8.33
N GLU A 47 5.77 -5.23 -9.22
CA GLU A 47 5.66 -5.62 -10.62
C GLU A 47 6.95 -6.39 -10.90
N GLU A 48 6.84 -7.58 -11.52
CA GLU A 48 7.97 -8.11 -12.27
C GLU A 48 8.37 -6.94 -13.16
N ARG A 49 9.38 -6.17 -12.72
CA ARG A 49 10.04 -5.21 -13.57
C ARG A 49 10.63 -6.15 -14.59
N GLU A 50 9.93 -6.32 -15.71
CA GLU A 50 10.49 -6.95 -16.89
C GLU A 50 11.83 -6.25 -17.07
N GLU A 51 12.91 -6.98 -16.73
CA GLU A 51 14.23 -6.68 -17.21
C GLU A 51 14.10 -6.75 -18.73
N LYS A 52 13.89 -5.58 -19.33
CA LYS A 52 13.99 -5.40 -20.77
C LYS A 52 15.42 -5.60 -21.23
#